data_AF-A0A957DJB4-F1
#
_entry.id   AF-A0A957DJB4-F1
#
_cell.length_a   1.000
_cell.length_b   1.000
_cell.length_c   1.000
_cell.angle_alpha   90.00
_cell.angle_beta   90.00
_cell.angle_gamma   90.00
#
_symmetry.space_group_name_H-M   'P 1'
#
loop_
_entity.id
_entity.type
_entity.pdbx_description
1 polymer ?
#
loop_
_entity_poly.entity_id
_entity_poly.type
_entity_poly.pdbx_seq_one_letter_code
_entity_poly.pdbx_strand_id
1 'polypeptide(L)'
;MQYRPVALFILDGWGIREMEHGNAVAQGHTPNYDRWMRTLERSIVDASGEAVGLPAGQMGNSEVGHLNLGAGRVIYQDITRIDKAIRENMLGEMPALTQSLQSLSQNGGKLHLVGLLGSGGVHSHERHLHALLDLAVARGIDPIVHVITDGRDTPPRSAAGFAASLEQKLAQLGRGCIASVSGRYYTMDRDKRWPRIQLGYNVIALHEGTAYASAGEAIAASYAQNVTDEFIVPVIVETERDTRIRPGDCVLFYNFRADRMRQIVRAFAFPDFDGFPRAYIPDLRLVTMTAYEADFPVDVIFPDEGITNPLAEVLSQRGCRQIHAAETEKYAHVTYFFNGGLETPFPGEDRILIPSPKVATYDLQPEMSAYELTAAIEARIRAHDDDFILVNFANPDMVGHTGVLEAAIKAVETVDECAGRLVAAINAKGGVAIVTADHGNCERMVDEKTGVPHTYHTTSPVSLFVIGDQYFMLRPRGILADVAPTVLDLMGIPQPPEMTGLSLID
;
A
#
# COMPACT_ATOMS: atom_id res chain seq x y z
N MET A 1 -15.75 10.07 -30.15
CA MET A 1 -15.13 11.35 -30.55
C MET A 1 -13.79 11.45 -29.84
N GLN A 2 -12.82 12.18 -30.39
CA GLN A 2 -11.48 12.29 -29.79
C GLN A 2 -11.28 13.72 -29.27
N TYR A 3 -11.19 13.86 -27.95
CA TYR A 3 -10.99 15.16 -27.29
C TYR A 3 -9.51 15.46 -27.09
N ARG A 4 -9.14 16.72 -27.35
CA ARG A 4 -7.81 17.30 -27.08
C ARG A 4 -7.97 18.80 -26.80
N PRO A 5 -7.60 19.33 -25.63
CA PRO A 5 -7.05 18.62 -24.47
C PRO A 5 -8.10 17.75 -23.74
N VAL A 6 -7.63 16.70 -23.06
CA VAL A 6 -8.35 16.10 -21.91
C VAL A 6 -7.62 16.53 -20.64
N ALA A 7 -8.35 17.09 -19.67
CA ALA A 7 -7.78 17.52 -18.39
C ALA A 7 -8.28 16.65 -17.24
N LEU A 8 -7.39 16.31 -16.30
CA LEU A 8 -7.72 15.69 -15.02
C LEU A 8 -7.39 16.68 -13.89
N PHE A 9 -8.43 17.12 -13.18
CA PHE A 9 -8.33 18.00 -12.03
C PHE A 9 -8.66 17.22 -10.76
N ILE A 10 -7.68 17.14 -9.85
CA ILE A 10 -7.76 16.44 -8.58
C ILE A 10 -7.96 17.49 -7.47
N LEU A 11 -9.11 17.43 -6.81
CA LEU A 11 -9.43 18.24 -5.63
C LEU A 11 -9.00 17.43 -4.39
N ASP A 12 -7.72 17.52 -4.03
CA ASP A 12 -7.09 16.63 -3.04
C ASP A 12 -7.82 16.69 -1.69
N GLY A 13 -8.20 15.54 -1.12
CA GLY A 13 -8.93 15.46 0.14
C GLY A 13 -10.42 15.88 0.10
N TRP A 14 -11.04 15.98 -1.08
CA TRP A 14 -12.45 16.36 -1.25
C TRP A 14 -13.39 15.13 -1.29
N GLY A 15 -13.79 14.64 -0.10
CA GLY A 15 -14.66 13.47 0.04
C GLY A 15 -16.17 13.76 -0.01
N ILE A 16 -16.98 12.71 -0.16
CA ILE A 16 -18.44 12.77 -0.09
C ILE A 16 -18.92 12.36 1.31
N ARG A 17 -19.63 13.27 1.98
CA ARG A 17 -20.35 12.99 3.22
C ARG A 17 -21.67 13.76 3.25
N GLU A 18 -22.77 13.08 3.58
CA GLU A 18 -24.11 13.68 3.64
C GLU A 18 -24.32 14.58 4.86
N MET A 19 -23.66 14.26 5.98
CA MET A 19 -23.78 15.02 7.21
C MET A 19 -23.09 16.38 7.07
N GLU A 20 -23.84 17.46 7.32
CA GLU A 20 -23.35 18.84 7.21
C GLU A 20 -22.50 19.27 8.41
N HIS A 21 -22.74 18.72 9.60
CA HIS A 21 -21.95 19.07 10.79
C HIS A 21 -20.47 18.73 10.61
N GLY A 22 -19.60 19.73 10.84
CA GLY A 22 -18.16 19.60 10.68
C GLY A 22 -17.72 19.24 9.26
N ASN A 23 -18.48 19.61 8.23
CA ASN A 23 -18.20 19.26 6.84
C ASN A 23 -17.91 20.54 6.05
N ALA A 24 -16.64 20.78 5.72
CA ALA A 24 -16.24 21.99 5.01
C ALA A 24 -16.81 22.04 3.59
N VAL A 25 -16.89 20.88 2.91
CA VAL A 25 -17.46 20.75 1.56
C VAL A 25 -18.93 21.17 1.54
N ALA A 26 -19.73 20.68 2.48
CA ALA A 26 -21.16 20.98 2.53
C ALA A 26 -21.48 22.40 3.02
N GLN A 27 -20.62 22.98 3.85
CA GLN A 27 -20.82 24.33 4.43
C GLN A 27 -20.22 25.45 3.56
N GLY A 28 -19.24 25.15 2.71
CA GLY A 28 -18.59 26.14 1.86
C GLY A 28 -19.44 26.55 0.66
N HIS A 29 -19.30 27.81 0.23
CA HIS A 29 -19.96 28.30 -0.97
C HIS A 29 -19.24 27.83 -2.25
N THR A 30 -19.73 26.73 -2.84
CA THR A 30 -19.07 26.05 -3.99
C THR A 30 -19.96 26.07 -5.25
N PRO A 31 -20.23 27.24 -5.85
CA PRO A 31 -21.21 27.37 -6.93
C PRO A 31 -20.88 26.57 -8.20
N ASN A 32 -19.60 26.27 -8.48
CA ASN A 32 -19.23 25.45 -9.63
C ASN A 32 -19.53 23.98 -9.37
N TYR A 33 -19.08 23.46 -8.23
CA TYR A 33 -19.32 22.09 -7.78
C TYR A 33 -20.82 21.81 -7.58
N ASP A 34 -21.54 22.72 -6.95
CA ASP A 34 -23.01 22.67 -6.79
C ASP A 34 -23.74 22.66 -8.13
N ARG A 35 -23.24 23.39 -9.12
CA ARG A 35 -23.79 23.35 -10.48
C ARG A 35 -23.53 21.98 -11.11
N TRP A 36 -22.30 21.44 -11.04
CA TRP A 36 -21.98 20.13 -11.59
C TRP A 36 -22.84 19.03 -10.97
N MET A 37 -22.95 19.02 -9.64
CA MET A 37 -23.82 18.11 -8.88
C MET A 37 -25.29 18.13 -9.32
N ARG A 38 -25.82 19.30 -9.71
CA ARG A 38 -27.23 19.45 -10.11
C ARG A 38 -27.50 19.20 -11.59
N THR A 39 -26.48 19.32 -12.44
CA THR A 39 -26.66 19.41 -13.90
C THR A 39 -25.97 18.32 -14.71
N LEU A 40 -25.06 17.55 -14.09
CA LEU A 40 -24.30 16.49 -14.74
C LEU A 40 -24.56 15.14 -14.08
N GLU A 41 -24.27 14.06 -14.82
CA GLU A 41 -24.08 12.75 -14.19
C GLU A 41 -22.81 12.74 -13.35
N ARG A 42 -22.86 11.96 -12.27
CA ARG A 42 -21.75 11.78 -11.35
C ARG A 42 -21.53 10.30 -11.09
N SER A 43 -20.28 9.87 -11.18
CA SER A 43 -19.84 8.60 -10.61
C SER A 43 -19.39 8.79 -9.16
N ILE A 44 -19.77 7.88 -8.28
CA ILE A 44 -19.18 7.75 -6.94
C ILE A 44 -17.97 6.83 -7.05
N VAL A 45 -16.79 7.33 -6.72
CA VAL A 45 -15.53 6.60 -6.86
C VAL A 45 -15.01 6.20 -5.49
N ASP A 46 -14.80 4.90 -5.28
CA ASP A 46 -14.21 4.39 -4.05
C ASP A 46 -12.69 4.66 -4.02
N ALA A 47 -12.26 5.37 -2.98
CA ALA A 47 -10.90 5.91 -2.83
C ALA A 47 -10.18 5.42 -1.56
N SER A 48 -10.67 4.31 -0.96
CA SER A 48 -10.11 3.75 0.27
C SER A 48 -10.23 2.24 0.32
N GLY A 49 -9.52 1.61 1.26
CA GLY A 49 -9.51 0.16 1.45
C GLY A 49 -9.13 -0.63 0.19
N GLU A 50 -9.80 -1.76 -0.01
CA GLU A 50 -9.43 -2.71 -1.07
C GLU A 50 -9.59 -2.13 -2.49
N ALA A 51 -10.46 -1.13 -2.66
CA ALA A 51 -10.68 -0.44 -3.94
C ALA A 51 -9.42 0.27 -4.47
N VAL A 52 -8.47 0.58 -3.57
CA VAL A 52 -7.20 1.22 -3.90
C VAL A 52 -5.99 0.38 -3.45
N GLY A 53 -6.23 -0.88 -3.09
CA GLY A 53 -5.18 -1.85 -2.74
C GLY A 53 -4.73 -1.81 -1.28
N LEU A 54 -5.47 -1.09 -0.42
CA LEU A 54 -5.26 -1.06 1.03
C LEU A 54 -6.10 -2.13 1.75
N PRO A 55 -5.76 -2.48 3.00
CA PRO A 55 -6.62 -3.27 3.88
C PRO A 55 -8.05 -2.70 3.98
N ALA A 56 -9.04 -3.58 4.10
CA ALA A 56 -10.43 -3.19 4.26
C ALA A 56 -10.62 -2.20 5.44
N GLY A 57 -11.32 -1.09 5.17
CA GLY A 57 -11.59 -0.05 6.16
C GLY A 57 -10.44 0.93 6.40
N GLN A 58 -9.28 0.75 5.76
CA GLN A 58 -8.20 1.73 5.84
C GLN A 58 -8.47 2.91 4.91
N MET A 59 -8.36 4.12 5.46
CA MET A 59 -8.48 5.37 4.70
C MET A 59 -7.44 5.45 3.57
N GLY A 60 -7.82 6.09 2.46
CA GLY A 60 -6.91 6.43 1.38
C GLY A 60 -5.89 7.49 1.80
N ASN A 61 -4.94 7.77 0.91
CA ASN A 61 -3.98 8.87 1.03
C ASN A 61 -3.49 9.26 -0.36
N SER A 62 -2.80 10.39 -0.48
CA SER A 62 -2.43 10.92 -1.78
C SER A 62 -1.44 10.07 -2.56
N GLU A 63 -0.50 9.40 -1.89
CA GLU A 63 0.42 8.46 -2.54
C GLU A 63 -0.37 7.32 -3.21
N VAL A 64 -1.20 6.62 -2.44
CA VAL A 64 -2.00 5.50 -2.94
C VAL A 64 -3.00 5.98 -3.99
N GLY A 65 -3.64 7.12 -3.76
CA GLY A 65 -4.65 7.68 -4.64
C GLY A 65 -4.08 8.03 -6.02
N HIS A 66 -3.00 8.81 -6.08
CA HIS A 66 -2.37 9.21 -7.34
C HIS A 66 -1.75 8.04 -8.09
N LEU A 67 -1.21 7.06 -7.36
CA LEU A 67 -0.69 5.83 -7.95
C LEU A 67 -1.79 5.04 -8.66
N ASN A 68 -2.97 4.90 -8.06
CA ASN A 68 -4.12 4.21 -8.67
C ASN A 68 -4.69 5.01 -9.86
N LEU A 69 -4.83 6.34 -9.71
CA LEU A 69 -5.31 7.25 -10.76
C LEU A 69 -4.43 7.16 -12.01
N GLY A 70 -3.10 7.14 -11.84
CA GLY A 70 -2.14 7.04 -12.93
C GLY A 70 -1.98 5.63 -13.50
N ALA A 71 -2.00 4.59 -12.67
CA ALA A 71 -1.73 3.22 -13.11
C ALA A 71 -2.89 2.56 -13.89
N GLY A 72 -4.12 3.09 -13.77
CA GLY A 72 -5.31 2.53 -14.40
C GLY A 72 -5.65 1.11 -13.93
N ARG A 73 -5.21 0.75 -12.72
CA ARG A 73 -5.44 -0.54 -12.06
C ARG A 73 -5.26 -0.39 -10.56
N VAL A 74 -5.77 -1.35 -9.80
CA VAL A 74 -5.57 -1.38 -8.35
C VAL A 74 -4.12 -1.73 -8.02
N ILE A 75 -3.44 -0.88 -7.26
CA ILE A 75 -2.08 -1.16 -6.77
C ILE A 75 -2.13 -1.69 -5.34
N TYR A 76 -2.03 -3.01 -5.22
CA TYR A 76 -2.11 -3.70 -3.94
C TYR A 76 -0.82 -3.54 -3.13
N GLN A 77 -0.98 -3.09 -1.88
CA GLN A 77 0.08 -3.26 -0.88
C GLN A 77 0.29 -4.74 -0.58
N ASP A 78 1.51 -5.14 -0.22
CA ASP A 78 1.86 -6.56 -0.06
C ASP A 78 0.91 -7.31 0.86
N ILE A 79 0.55 -6.72 2.01
CA ILE A 79 -0.38 -7.34 2.95
C ILE A 79 -1.74 -7.64 2.30
N THR A 80 -2.28 -6.69 1.53
CA THR A 80 -3.57 -6.83 0.81
C THR A 80 -3.45 -7.82 -0.34
N ARG A 81 -2.33 -7.81 -1.07
CA ARG A 81 -2.04 -8.73 -2.18
C ARG A 81 -2.02 -10.17 -1.69
N ILE A 82 -1.35 -10.41 -0.55
CA ILE A 82 -1.28 -11.72 0.11
C ILE A 82 -2.67 -12.13 0.63
N ASP A 83 -3.40 -11.23 1.28
CA ASP A 83 -4.75 -11.51 1.78
C ASP A 83 -5.71 -11.89 0.66
N LYS A 84 -5.67 -11.16 -0.45
CA LYS A 84 -6.46 -11.43 -1.65
C LYS A 84 -6.13 -12.82 -2.20
N ALA A 85 -4.85 -13.15 -2.34
CA ALA A 85 -4.42 -14.47 -2.80
C ALA A 85 -4.87 -15.61 -1.87
N ILE A 86 -4.91 -15.39 -0.55
CA ILE A 86 -5.45 -16.35 0.41
C ILE A 86 -6.97 -16.49 0.24
N ARG A 87 -7.69 -15.36 0.22
CA ARG A 87 -9.15 -15.31 0.11
C ARG A 87 -9.67 -15.95 -1.18
N GLU A 88 -8.93 -15.78 -2.29
CA GLU A 88 -9.27 -16.32 -3.61
C GLU A 88 -8.69 -17.72 -3.85
N ASN A 89 -8.07 -18.35 -2.83
CA ASN A 89 -7.41 -19.66 -2.92
C ASN A 89 -6.24 -19.73 -3.94
N MET A 90 -5.68 -18.58 -4.34
CA MET A 90 -4.58 -18.47 -5.30
C MET A 90 -3.20 -18.68 -4.67
N LEU A 91 -3.05 -18.55 -3.34
CA LEU A 91 -1.74 -18.69 -2.68
C LEU A 91 -1.06 -20.03 -3.02
N GLY A 92 -1.84 -21.12 -3.08
CA GLY A 92 -1.34 -22.46 -3.41
C GLY A 92 -0.93 -22.67 -4.87
N GLU A 93 -1.19 -21.70 -5.74
CA GLU A 93 -0.84 -21.68 -7.16
C GLU A 93 0.38 -20.79 -7.46
N MET A 94 0.86 -20.05 -6.46
CA MET A 94 2.03 -19.18 -6.61
C MET A 94 3.27 -20.02 -6.95
N PRO A 95 3.93 -19.80 -8.11
CA PRO A 95 4.94 -20.71 -8.64
C PRO A 95 6.05 -21.06 -7.64
N ALA A 96 6.63 -20.06 -6.95
CA ALA A 96 7.68 -20.27 -5.96
C ALA A 96 7.23 -21.18 -4.80
N LEU A 97 6.01 -20.99 -4.29
CA LEU A 97 5.46 -21.81 -3.21
C LEU A 97 5.13 -23.22 -3.71
N THR A 98 4.41 -23.35 -4.83
CA THR A 98 4.00 -24.64 -5.37
C THR A 98 5.19 -25.52 -5.71
N GLN A 99 6.21 -24.96 -6.37
CA GLN A 99 7.43 -25.69 -6.72
C GLN A 99 8.23 -26.10 -5.48
N SER A 100 8.29 -25.24 -4.46
CA SER A 100 8.92 -25.53 -3.17
C SER A 100 8.28 -26.71 -2.46
N LEU A 101 6.96 -26.67 -2.31
CA LEU A 101 6.22 -27.75 -1.65
C LEU A 101 6.29 -29.05 -2.46
N GLN A 102 6.20 -28.98 -3.79
CA GLN A 102 6.30 -30.17 -4.66
C GLN A 102 7.67 -30.84 -4.55
N SER A 103 8.75 -30.06 -4.54
CA SER A 103 10.11 -30.60 -4.41
C SER A 103 10.34 -31.29 -3.06
N LEU A 104 9.81 -30.74 -1.97
CA LEU A 104 9.88 -31.37 -0.65
C LEU A 104 9.16 -32.72 -0.65
N SER A 105 7.97 -32.78 -1.25
CA SER A 105 7.20 -34.02 -1.37
C SER A 105 7.93 -35.10 -2.21
N GLN A 106 8.76 -34.72 -3.17
CA GLN A 106 9.46 -35.65 -4.07
C GLN A 106 10.82 -36.11 -3.51
N ASN A 107 11.62 -35.19 -3.00
CA ASN A 107 13.02 -35.45 -2.66
C ASN A 107 13.22 -35.79 -1.17
N GLY A 108 12.18 -35.59 -0.36
CA GLY A 108 12.32 -35.59 1.10
C GLY A 108 12.98 -34.29 1.58
N GLY A 109 12.71 -33.92 2.83
CA GLY A 109 13.14 -32.66 3.43
C GLY A 109 12.05 -32.11 4.35
N LYS A 110 12.41 -31.09 5.12
CA LYS A 110 11.51 -30.43 6.08
C LYS A 110 11.15 -29.04 5.59
N LEU A 111 9.90 -28.63 5.89
CA LEU A 111 9.44 -27.27 5.69
C LEU A 111 9.59 -26.49 7.00
N HIS A 112 10.43 -25.47 6.99
CA HIS A 112 10.60 -24.52 8.07
C HIS A 112 9.87 -23.22 7.74
N LEU A 113 8.91 -22.82 8.57
CA LEU A 113 8.20 -21.55 8.48
C LEU A 113 8.75 -20.60 9.52
N VAL A 114 9.38 -19.51 9.08
CA VAL A 114 10.03 -18.53 9.96
C VAL A 114 9.39 -17.16 9.78
N GLY A 115 8.98 -16.52 10.88
CA GLY A 115 8.44 -15.17 10.79
C GLY A 115 7.81 -14.65 12.07
N LEU A 116 7.42 -13.39 12.01
CA LEU A 116 6.79 -12.67 13.11
C LEU A 116 5.35 -13.15 13.31
N LEU A 117 5.03 -13.57 14.53
CA LEU A 117 3.70 -14.05 14.91
C LEU A 117 2.92 -12.90 15.56
N GLY A 118 1.80 -12.52 14.94
CA GLY A 118 0.89 -11.53 15.49
C GLY A 118 -0.05 -10.93 14.44
N SER A 119 -0.88 -10.00 14.90
CA SER A 119 -1.85 -9.27 14.07
C SER A 119 -1.42 -7.86 13.68
N GLY A 120 -0.17 -7.48 13.95
CA GLY A 120 0.33 -6.12 13.76
C GLY A 120 0.29 -5.61 12.31
N GLY A 121 0.42 -6.49 11.31
CA GLY A 121 0.25 -6.13 9.90
C GLY A 121 1.33 -5.22 9.30
N VAL A 122 2.43 -4.98 10.03
CA VAL A 122 3.55 -4.15 9.55
C VAL A 122 4.62 -4.99 8.84
N HIS A 123 4.95 -6.16 9.39
CA HIS A 123 5.97 -7.06 8.83
C HIS A 123 5.44 -8.42 8.39
N SER A 124 4.36 -8.89 9.01
CA SER A 124 3.70 -10.17 8.76
C SER A 124 2.27 -10.12 9.30
N HIS A 125 1.53 -11.22 9.14
CA HIS A 125 0.27 -11.44 9.83
C HIS A 125 0.04 -12.94 10.11
N GLU A 126 -0.52 -13.30 11.27
CA GLU A 126 -0.76 -14.70 11.67
C GLU A 126 -1.65 -15.48 10.69
N ARG A 127 -2.63 -14.80 10.07
CA ARG A 127 -3.47 -15.36 9.00
C ARG A 127 -2.67 -15.88 7.79
N HIS A 128 -1.53 -15.27 7.47
CA HIS A 128 -0.63 -15.72 6.40
C HIS A 128 0.06 -17.03 6.80
N LEU A 129 0.55 -17.11 8.05
CA LEU A 129 1.10 -18.34 8.61
C LEU A 129 0.04 -19.46 8.61
N HIS A 130 -1.19 -19.18 9.05
CA HIS A 130 -2.26 -20.17 9.08
C HIS A 130 -2.57 -20.73 7.67
N ALA A 131 -2.63 -19.88 6.65
CA ALA A 131 -2.82 -20.31 5.27
C ALA A 131 -1.66 -21.19 4.75
N LEU A 132 -0.41 -20.85 5.11
CA LEU A 132 0.76 -21.66 4.78
C LEU A 132 0.72 -23.03 5.47
N LEU A 133 0.30 -23.09 6.74
CA LEU A 133 0.12 -24.35 7.48
C LEU A 133 -0.94 -25.24 6.81
N ASP A 134 -2.09 -24.67 6.45
CA ASP A 134 -3.18 -25.37 5.77
C ASP A 134 -2.71 -25.95 4.42
N LEU A 135 -1.99 -25.15 3.63
CA LEU A 135 -1.43 -25.58 2.33
C LEU A 135 -0.38 -26.68 2.45
N ALA A 136 0.49 -26.61 3.46
CA ALA A 136 1.52 -27.62 3.71
C ALA A 136 0.89 -28.96 4.13
N VAL A 137 -0.02 -28.92 5.10
CA VAL A 137 -0.72 -30.11 5.62
C VAL A 137 -1.57 -30.77 4.54
N ALA A 138 -2.27 -29.98 3.72
CA ALA A 138 -3.04 -30.49 2.58
C ALA A 138 -2.18 -31.23 1.54
N ARG A 139 -0.88 -30.92 1.45
CA ARG A 139 0.10 -31.59 0.59
C ARG A 139 0.85 -32.73 1.28
N GLY A 140 0.44 -33.10 2.49
CA GLY A 140 1.05 -34.18 3.20
C GLY A 140 2.35 -33.81 3.93
N ILE A 141 2.69 -32.52 4.05
CA ILE A 141 3.93 -32.02 4.67
C ILE A 141 3.65 -31.63 6.11
N ASP A 142 4.54 -31.99 7.03
CA ASP A 142 4.47 -31.55 8.42
C ASP A 142 5.34 -30.30 8.65
N PRO A 143 4.74 -29.11 8.82
CA PRO A 143 5.50 -27.87 8.96
C PRO A 143 6.19 -27.76 10.33
N ILE A 144 7.36 -27.16 10.34
CA ILE A 144 8.12 -26.78 11.55
C ILE A 144 8.09 -25.26 11.66
N VAL A 145 7.50 -24.72 12.72
CA VAL A 145 7.32 -23.28 12.90
C VAL A 145 8.37 -22.72 13.85
N HIS A 146 9.05 -21.67 13.42
CA HIS A 146 9.96 -20.87 14.23
C HIS A 146 9.29 -19.51 14.49
N VAL A 147 8.85 -19.32 15.73
CA VAL A 147 8.08 -18.14 16.14
C VAL A 147 9.04 -16.98 16.43
N ILE A 148 8.84 -15.86 15.74
CA ILE A 148 9.38 -14.57 16.15
C ILE A 148 8.27 -13.79 16.88
N THR A 149 8.49 -13.36 18.12
CA THR A 149 7.50 -12.60 18.91
C THR A 149 7.62 -11.09 18.69
N ASP A 150 6.49 -10.38 18.73
CA ASP A 150 6.38 -8.98 18.35
C ASP A 150 6.61 -7.97 19.50
N GLY A 151 5.54 -7.55 20.18
CA GLY A 151 5.59 -6.58 21.28
C GLY A 151 5.87 -5.13 20.88
N ARG A 152 5.93 -4.84 19.58
CA ARG A 152 6.21 -3.50 19.04
C ARG A 152 5.12 -3.02 18.10
N ASP A 153 4.66 -3.87 17.17
CA ASP A 153 3.51 -3.58 16.32
C ASP A 153 2.19 -4.10 16.96
N THR A 154 2.32 -4.84 18.08
CA THR A 154 1.25 -5.25 19.00
C THR A 154 1.63 -4.87 20.45
N PRO A 155 0.71 -4.95 21.44
CA PRO A 155 1.04 -4.66 22.83
C PRO A 155 2.26 -5.46 23.35
N PRO A 156 3.12 -4.89 24.22
CA PRO A 156 4.37 -5.52 24.66
C PRO A 156 4.27 -6.89 25.34
N ARG A 157 3.07 -7.31 25.75
CA ARG A 157 2.78 -8.62 26.34
C ARG A 157 1.51 -9.21 25.71
N SER A 158 1.61 -9.63 24.47
CA SER A 158 0.53 -10.23 23.67
C SER A 158 0.89 -11.59 23.06
N ALA A 159 2.17 -11.96 23.00
CA ALA A 159 2.65 -13.20 22.38
C ALA A 159 2.03 -14.47 22.96
N ALA A 160 1.70 -14.49 24.25
CA ALA A 160 1.07 -15.64 24.90
C ALA A 160 -0.27 -16.03 24.24
N GLY A 161 -1.09 -15.04 23.86
CA GLY A 161 -2.37 -15.29 23.18
C GLY A 161 -2.16 -15.83 21.76
N PHE A 162 -1.21 -15.25 21.02
CA PHE A 162 -0.89 -15.72 19.67
C PHE A 162 -0.26 -17.12 19.66
N ALA A 163 0.63 -17.41 20.61
CA ALA A 163 1.24 -18.73 20.76
C ALA A 163 0.17 -19.81 21.06
N ALA A 164 -0.76 -19.52 21.98
CA ALA A 164 -1.87 -20.42 22.27
C ALA A 164 -2.77 -20.66 21.04
N SER A 165 -3.06 -19.62 20.25
CA SER A 165 -3.80 -19.72 18.99
C SER A 165 -3.08 -20.63 17.98
N LEU A 166 -1.76 -20.46 17.82
CA LEU A 166 -0.94 -21.27 16.93
C LEU A 166 -0.85 -22.74 17.39
N GLU A 167 -0.66 -22.99 18.68
CA GLU A 167 -0.66 -24.33 19.26
C GLU A 167 -2.02 -25.03 19.03
N GLN A 168 -3.12 -24.30 19.21
CA GLN A 168 -4.47 -24.81 18.92
C GLN A 168 -4.64 -25.14 17.43
N LYS A 169 -4.16 -24.28 16.52
CA LYS A 169 -4.22 -24.51 15.07
C LYS A 169 -3.44 -25.77 14.67
N LEU A 170 -2.22 -25.94 15.18
CA LEU A 170 -1.41 -27.14 14.93
C LEU A 170 -2.07 -28.41 15.48
N ALA A 171 -2.66 -28.33 16.68
CA ALA A 171 -3.41 -29.44 17.25
C ALA A 171 -4.66 -29.82 16.41
N GLN A 172 -5.38 -28.83 15.87
CA GLN A 172 -6.51 -29.05 14.97
C GLN A 172 -6.09 -29.72 13.65
N LEU A 173 -4.93 -29.33 13.11
CA LEU A 173 -4.36 -29.95 11.91
C LEU A 173 -3.81 -31.36 12.18
N GLY A 174 -3.48 -31.68 13.44
CA GLY A 174 -2.87 -32.94 13.85
C GLY A 174 -1.45 -33.16 13.28
N ARG A 175 -0.84 -32.10 12.73
CA ARG A 175 0.41 -32.13 11.97
C ARG A 175 1.23 -30.87 12.21
N GLY A 176 2.55 -31.03 12.23
CA GLY A 176 3.52 -29.95 12.47
C GLY A 176 3.81 -29.66 13.95
N CYS A 177 4.78 -28.77 14.20
CA CYS A 177 5.22 -28.41 15.56
C CYS A 177 5.85 -27.01 15.60
N ILE A 178 5.93 -26.40 16.79
CA ILE A 178 6.76 -25.22 17.05
C ILE A 178 8.14 -25.71 17.49
N ALA A 179 9.21 -25.17 16.90
CA ALA A 179 10.59 -25.57 17.21
C ALA A 179 11.37 -24.53 18.01
N SER A 180 11.01 -23.25 17.92
CA SER A 180 11.70 -22.17 18.62
C SER A 180 10.82 -20.96 18.84
N VAL A 181 11.16 -20.18 19.86
CA VAL A 181 10.58 -18.86 20.16
C VAL A 181 11.72 -17.85 20.28
N SER A 182 11.61 -16.71 19.59
CA SER A 182 12.60 -15.63 19.64
C SER A 182 11.92 -14.27 19.60
N GLY A 183 12.32 -13.34 20.46
CA GLY A 183 11.98 -11.93 20.31
C GLY A 183 12.44 -11.38 18.97
N ARG A 184 11.65 -10.48 18.35
CA ARG A 184 12.04 -9.78 17.11
C ARG A 184 13.34 -8.99 17.27
N TYR A 185 13.71 -8.59 18.48
CA TYR A 185 15.00 -7.96 18.76
C TYR A 185 16.20 -8.82 18.34
N TYR A 186 16.07 -10.15 18.40
CA TYR A 186 17.14 -11.09 18.08
C TYR A 186 17.12 -11.57 16.63
N THR A 187 15.94 -11.80 16.05
CA THR A 187 15.84 -12.38 14.69
C THR A 187 15.56 -11.34 13.60
N MET A 188 15.09 -10.14 13.98
CA MET A 188 14.64 -9.07 13.06
C MET A 188 15.40 -7.75 13.27
N ASP A 189 16.70 -7.85 13.58
CA ASP A 189 17.61 -6.70 13.61
C ASP A 189 17.82 -6.14 12.18
N ARG A 190 18.01 -4.83 12.06
CA ARG A 190 18.31 -4.14 10.79
C ARG A 190 19.55 -3.24 10.83
N ASP A 191 20.28 -3.24 11.95
CA ASP A 191 21.43 -2.35 12.21
C ASP A 191 22.77 -3.12 12.27
N LYS A 192 22.85 -4.27 11.60
CA LYS A 192 23.98 -5.21 11.55
C LYS A 192 24.50 -5.60 12.93
N ARG A 193 23.60 -5.77 13.91
CA ARG A 193 23.96 -6.27 15.24
C ARG A 193 24.00 -7.80 15.22
N TRP A 194 24.98 -8.34 14.51
CA TRP A 194 25.17 -9.77 14.28
C TRP A 194 25.14 -10.67 15.53
N PRO A 195 25.64 -10.26 16.72
CA PRO A 195 25.48 -11.07 17.92
C PRO A 195 24.01 -11.36 18.28
N ARG A 196 23.08 -10.45 17.93
CA ARG A 196 21.63 -10.66 18.11
C ARG A 196 21.13 -11.72 17.13
N ILE A 197 21.44 -11.53 15.85
CA ILE A 197 21.06 -12.46 14.77
C ILE A 197 21.61 -13.86 15.02
N GLN A 198 22.84 -13.98 15.54
CA GLN A 198 23.44 -15.27 15.86
C GLN A 198 22.60 -16.06 16.88
N LEU A 199 22.06 -15.41 17.91
CA LEU A 199 21.19 -16.08 18.89
C LEU A 199 19.90 -16.61 18.23
N GLY A 200 19.27 -15.82 17.36
CA GLY A 200 18.11 -16.27 16.58
C GLY A 200 18.46 -17.40 15.61
N TYR A 201 19.58 -17.29 14.91
CA TYR A 201 20.08 -18.30 13.98
C TYR A 201 20.34 -19.64 14.68
N ASN A 202 20.94 -19.64 15.86
CA ASN A 202 21.27 -20.87 16.59
C ASN A 202 20.02 -21.70 16.93
N VAL A 203 18.93 -21.08 17.41
CA VAL A 203 17.69 -21.81 17.72
C VAL A 203 16.92 -22.23 16.47
N ILE A 204 17.03 -21.48 15.37
CA ILE A 204 16.34 -21.78 14.12
C ILE A 204 17.08 -22.87 13.33
N ALA A 205 18.38 -22.69 13.09
CA ALA A 205 19.18 -23.58 12.26
C ALA A 205 19.66 -24.81 13.01
N LEU A 206 20.19 -24.62 14.22
CA LEU A 206 20.91 -25.66 14.97
C LEU A 206 20.05 -26.31 16.05
N HIS A 207 18.89 -25.72 16.36
CA HIS A 207 18.06 -26.11 17.50
C HIS A 207 18.89 -26.12 18.81
N GLU A 208 19.73 -25.10 18.99
CA GLU A 208 20.61 -24.94 20.15
C GLU A 208 20.18 -23.73 20.99
N GLY A 209 19.72 -23.99 22.21
CA GLY A 209 19.32 -22.96 23.16
C GLY A 209 18.73 -23.57 24.44
N THR A 210 18.24 -22.73 25.35
CA THR A 210 17.47 -23.21 26.51
C THR A 210 16.18 -23.86 26.02
N ALA A 211 15.84 -25.02 26.58
CA ALA A 211 14.67 -25.80 26.18
C ALA A 211 13.45 -25.55 27.10
N TYR A 212 12.26 -25.55 26.50
CA TYR A 212 10.96 -25.48 27.17
C TYR A 212 10.00 -26.50 26.54
N ALA A 213 9.00 -26.98 27.29
CA ALA A 213 8.07 -27.99 26.78
C ALA A 213 7.05 -27.42 25.78
N SER A 214 6.81 -26.10 25.81
CA SER A 214 5.92 -25.42 24.85
C SER A 214 6.32 -23.97 24.61
N ALA A 215 5.75 -23.36 23.55
CA ALA A 215 5.94 -21.94 23.29
C ALA A 215 5.29 -21.09 24.40
N GLY A 216 4.12 -21.50 24.89
CA GLY A 216 3.46 -20.88 26.03
C GLY A 216 4.33 -20.86 27.30
N GLU A 217 5.02 -21.98 27.60
CA GLU A 217 5.92 -22.06 28.75
C GLU A 217 7.15 -21.14 28.60
N ALA A 218 7.78 -21.14 27.42
CA ALA A 218 8.89 -20.24 27.12
C ALA A 218 8.53 -18.75 27.32
N ILE A 219 7.36 -18.35 26.82
CA ILE A 219 6.86 -16.97 26.95
C ILE A 219 6.56 -16.65 28.42
N ALA A 220 5.91 -17.56 29.15
CA ALA A 220 5.62 -17.38 30.57
C ALA A 220 6.90 -17.23 31.42
N ALA A 221 7.93 -18.03 31.13
CA ALA A 221 9.22 -17.95 31.80
C ALA A 221 9.93 -16.61 31.54
N SER A 222 9.85 -16.08 30.31
CA SER A 222 10.37 -14.76 29.96
C SER A 222 9.63 -13.64 30.71
N TYR A 223 8.30 -13.70 30.78
CA TYR A 223 7.49 -12.73 31.52
C TYR A 223 7.78 -12.73 33.02
N ALA A 224 8.06 -13.90 33.61
CA ALA A 224 8.45 -14.02 35.02
C ALA A 224 9.77 -13.29 35.31
N GLN A 225 10.63 -13.11 34.29
CA GLN A 225 11.87 -12.33 34.36
C GLN A 225 11.67 -10.86 33.94
N ASN A 226 10.43 -10.41 33.76
CA ASN A 226 10.06 -9.08 33.25
C ASN A 226 10.58 -8.75 31.85
N VAL A 227 10.88 -9.77 31.05
CA VAL A 227 11.28 -9.61 29.65
C VAL A 227 10.03 -9.70 28.76
N THR A 228 9.72 -8.63 28.03
CA THR A 228 8.56 -8.51 27.13
C THR A 228 8.80 -9.16 25.77
N ASP A 229 7.75 -9.27 24.95
CA ASP A 229 7.73 -10.02 23.68
C ASP A 229 8.85 -9.66 22.72
N GLU A 230 9.16 -8.36 22.58
CA GLU A 230 10.22 -7.89 21.67
C GLU A 230 11.59 -8.48 22.04
N PHE A 231 11.81 -8.75 23.33
CA PHE A 231 13.11 -9.08 23.92
C PHE A 231 13.21 -10.50 24.46
N ILE A 232 12.24 -11.39 24.18
CA ILE A 232 12.32 -12.80 24.57
C ILE A 232 13.62 -13.38 23.99
N VAL A 233 14.51 -13.87 24.87
CA VAL A 233 15.78 -14.47 24.47
C VAL A 233 15.48 -15.72 23.62
N PRO A 234 16.18 -15.96 22.50
CA PRO A 234 15.89 -17.10 21.63
C PRO A 234 16.04 -18.42 22.36
N VAL A 235 15.00 -19.25 22.30
CA VAL A 235 14.90 -20.55 22.99
C VAL A 235 14.34 -21.63 22.06
N ILE A 236 14.55 -22.89 22.41
CA ILE A 236 14.01 -24.04 21.68
C ILE A 236 12.78 -24.61 22.38
N VAL A 237 11.88 -25.18 21.60
CA VAL A 237 10.71 -25.92 22.10
C VAL A 237 10.95 -27.41 21.89
N GLU A 238 10.84 -28.19 22.96
CA GLU A 238 11.06 -29.63 22.92
C GLU A 238 10.02 -30.32 22.02
N THR A 239 10.51 -31.25 21.19
CA THR A 239 9.69 -32.03 20.29
C THR A 239 10.36 -33.36 19.99
N GLU A 240 9.58 -34.40 19.73
CA GLU A 240 10.08 -35.72 19.36
C GLU A 240 10.72 -35.74 17.95
N ARG A 241 10.57 -34.65 17.19
CA ARG A 241 11.00 -34.53 15.80
C ARG A 241 12.36 -33.84 15.72
N ASP A 242 13.19 -34.25 14.76
CA ASP A 242 14.43 -33.51 14.47
C ASP A 242 14.11 -32.20 13.72
N THR A 243 14.22 -31.08 14.41
CA THR A 243 13.88 -29.72 13.91
C THR A 243 15.06 -28.89 13.46
N ARG A 244 16.27 -29.47 13.42
CA ARG A 244 17.46 -28.81 12.86
C ARG A 244 17.34 -28.64 11.36
N ILE A 245 17.74 -27.48 10.83
CA ILE A 245 17.78 -27.27 9.38
C ILE A 245 18.93 -28.09 8.78
N ARG A 246 18.67 -28.85 7.72
CA ARG A 246 19.61 -29.74 7.03
C ARG A 246 19.62 -29.47 5.51
N PRO A 247 20.67 -29.90 4.80
CA PRO A 247 20.65 -29.92 3.33
C PRO A 247 19.42 -30.65 2.80
N GLY A 248 18.77 -30.09 1.77
CA GLY A 248 17.51 -30.55 1.21
C GLY A 248 16.25 -29.95 1.86
N ASP A 249 16.37 -29.24 2.99
CA ASP A 249 15.23 -28.57 3.63
C ASP A 249 14.84 -27.27 2.91
N CYS A 250 13.59 -26.85 3.12
CA CYS A 250 13.06 -25.58 2.67
C CYS A 250 12.86 -24.64 3.86
N VAL A 251 13.38 -23.42 3.77
CA VAL A 251 13.16 -22.36 4.75
C VAL A 251 12.37 -21.25 4.10
N LEU A 252 11.12 -21.09 4.53
CA LEU A 252 10.20 -20.07 4.05
C LEU A 252 10.05 -18.97 5.09
N PHE A 253 10.48 -17.76 4.73
CA PHE A 253 10.29 -16.55 5.52
C PHE A 253 9.00 -15.85 5.11
N TYR A 254 7.99 -15.85 5.99
CA TYR A 254 6.64 -15.39 5.63
C TYR A 254 6.37 -13.91 5.92
N ASN A 255 7.37 -13.17 6.42
CA ASN A 255 7.29 -11.72 6.55
C ASN A 255 7.23 -11.09 5.14
N PHE A 256 6.38 -10.10 4.92
CA PHE A 256 6.29 -9.38 3.64
C PHE A 256 7.07 -8.07 3.61
N ARG A 257 7.55 -7.58 4.76
CA ARG A 257 8.39 -6.38 4.83
C ARG A 257 9.87 -6.74 4.95
N ALA A 258 10.66 -6.28 3.99
CA ALA A 258 12.04 -6.69 3.75
C ALA A 258 13.06 -6.28 4.83
N ASP A 259 13.04 -5.02 5.27
CA ASP A 259 14.17 -4.36 5.95
C ASP A 259 14.72 -5.12 7.15
N ARG A 260 13.83 -5.76 7.94
CA ARG A 260 14.21 -6.52 9.14
C ARG A 260 14.50 -7.99 8.90
N MET A 261 14.20 -8.52 7.73
CA MET A 261 14.47 -9.93 7.41
C MET A 261 15.82 -10.13 6.69
N ARG A 262 16.35 -9.07 6.07
CA ARG A 262 17.60 -9.14 5.28
C ARG A 262 18.73 -9.83 6.03
N GLN A 263 18.96 -9.49 7.30
CA GLN A 263 20.10 -10.01 8.06
C GLN A 263 20.02 -11.51 8.31
N ILE A 264 18.88 -12.01 8.81
CA ILE A 264 18.72 -13.44 9.10
C ILE A 264 18.72 -14.25 7.80
N VAL A 265 18.05 -13.76 6.75
CA VAL A 265 18.03 -14.44 5.44
C VAL A 265 19.42 -14.48 4.81
N ARG A 266 20.21 -13.39 4.91
CA ARG A 266 21.61 -13.36 4.46
C ARG A 266 22.46 -14.42 5.16
N ALA A 267 22.23 -14.64 6.45
CA ALA A 267 22.90 -15.69 7.23
C ALA A 267 22.50 -17.12 6.83
N PHE A 268 21.46 -17.32 6.02
CA PHE A 268 21.18 -18.62 5.39
C PHE A 268 21.72 -18.67 3.95
N ALA A 269 21.52 -17.59 3.18
CA ALA A 269 21.71 -17.57 1.73
C ALA A 269 23.17 -17.68 1.26
N PHE A 270 24.12 -17.05 1.95
CA PHE A 270 25.46 -16.82 1.38
C PHE A 270 26.55 -17.71 2.01
N PRO A 271 27.29 -18.52 1.23
CA PRO A 271 28.40 -19.34 1.74
C PRO A 271 29.52 -18.53 2.40
N ASP A 272 29.75 -17.31 1.90
CA ASP A 272 30.77 -16.37 2.34
C ASP A 272 30.27 -15.37 3.40
N PHE A 273 29.13 -15.65 4.03
CA PHE A 273 28.61 -14.85 5.14
C PHE A 273 29.63 -14.73 6.29
N ASP A 274 29.92 -13.51 6.71
CA ASP A 274 30.96 -13.17 7.69
C ASP A 274 30.46 -12.44 8.95
N GLY A 275 29.13 -12.31 9.12
CA GLY A 275 28.55 -11.59 10.26
C GLY A 275 28.79 -12.28 11.62
N PHE A 276 28.86 -13.61 11.64
CA PHE A 276 29.23 -14.42 12.80
C PHE A 276 29.68 -15.84 12.36
N PRO A 277 30.43 -16.58 13.19
CA PRO A 277 30.83 -17.94 12.86
C PRO A 277 29.63 -18.88 12.74
N ARG A 278 29.50 -19.54 11.59
CA ARG A 278 28.49 -20.58 11.33
C ARG A 278 29.02 -21.62 10.33
N ALA A 279 28.46 -22.82 10.37
CA ALA A 279 28.60 -23.75 9.24
C ALA A 279 27.61 -23.36 8.14
N TYR A 280 28.08 -23.30 6.89
CA TYR A 280 27.18 -23.14 5.75
C TYR A 280 26.36 -24.42 5.56
N ILE A 281 25.05 -24.28 5.37
CA ILE A 281 24.14 -25.38 5.08
C ILE A 281 23.87 -25.33 3.57
N PRO A 282 24.53 -26.18 2.76
CA PRO A 282 24.30 -26.19 1.33
C PRO A 282 22.93 -26.80 1.00
N ASP A 283 22.47 -26.60 -0.24
CA ASP A 283 21.27 -27.23 -0.79
C ASP A 283 19.98 -26.91 0.01
N LEU A 284 19.89 -25.69 0.53
CA LEU A 284 18.63 -25.18 1.08
C LEU A 284 17.81 -24.52 -0.02
N ARG A 285 16.51 -24.80 -0.03
CA ARG A 285 15.56 -23.94 -0.75
C ARG A 285 15.15 -22.79 0.16
N LEU A 286 15.55 -21.59 -0.20
CA LEU A 286 15.17 -20.39 0.53
C LEU A 286 14.03 -19.69 -0.20
N VAL A 287 12.93 -19.49 0.51
CA VAL A 287 11.72 -18.88 -0.03
C VAL A 287 11.38 -17.66 0.81
N THR A 288 11.02 -16.55 0.18
CA THR A 288 10.56 -15.34 0.88
C THR A 288 9.17 -14.94 0.40
N MET A 289 8.35 -14.37 1.29
CA MET A 289 7.01 -13.92 0.92
C MET A 289 7.07 -12.85 -0.18
N THR A 290 7.97 -11.87 -0.04
CA THR A 290 8.22 -10.78 -0.99
C THR A 290 9.71 -10.67 -1.28
N ALA A 291 10.11 -9.81 -2.22
CA ALA A 291 11.52 -9.56 -2.49
C ALA A 291 12.15 -8.78 -1.33
N TYR A 292 13.18 -9.35 -0.68
CA TYR A 292 13.86 -8.66 0.41
C TYR A 292 15.05 -7.81 -0.06
N GLU A 293 15.82 -8.34 -1.00
CA GLU A 293 16.96 -7.70 -1.64
C GLU A 293 17.16 -8.36 -3.02
N ALA A 294 17.46 -7.56 -4.04
CA ALA A 294 17.43 -8.02 -5.44
C ALA A 294 18.47 -9.10 -5.77
N ASP A 295 19.58 -9.16 -5.03
CA ASP A 295 20.69 -10.08 -5.24
C ASP A 295 20.64 -11.34 -4.36
N PHE A 296 19.58 -11.50 -3.55
CA PHE A 296 19.43 -12.68 -2.71
C PHE A 296 19.08 -13.90 -3.57
N PRO A 297 19.80 -15.04 -3.40
CA PRO A 297 19.49 -16.28 -4.10
C PRO A 297 18.29 -16.99 -3.43
N VAL A 298 17.10 -16.43 -3.58
CA VAL A 298 15.85 -16.92 -2.98
C VAL A 298 14.72 -16.98 -4.02
N ASP A 299 13.79 -17.91 -3.82
CA ASP A 299 12.53 -17.93 -4.54
C ASP A 299 11.53 -16.96 -3.87
N VAL A 300 10.85 -16.12 -4.65
CA VAL A 300 9.93 -15.09 -4.13
C VAL A 300 8.48 -15.45 -4.45
N ILE A 301 7.61 -15.50 -3.43
CA ILE A 301 6.19 -15.86 -3.60
C ILE A 301 5.42 -14.74 -4.30
N PHE A 302 5.60 -13.50 -3.84
CA PHE A 302 5.00 -12.29 -4.40
C PHE A 302 6.13 -11.38 -4.92
N PRO A 303 6.57 -11.54 -6.17
CA PRO A 303 7.64 -10.71 -6.75
C PRO A 303 7.17 -9.26 -6.90
N ASP A 304 8.11 -8.33 -6.91
CA ASP A 304 7.83 -6.92 -7.19
C ASP A 304 7.27 -6.78 -8.61
N GLU A 305 6.06 -6.23 -8.71
CA GLU A 305 5.44 -5.89 -9.98
C GLU A 305 5.67 -4.40 -10.21
N GLY A 306 6.66 -4.05 -11.03
CA GLY A 306 6.84 -2.67 -11.48
C GLY A 306 5.58 -2.18 -12.20
N ILE A 307 5.28 -0.88 -12.10
CA ILE A 307 4.12 -0.30 -12.76
C ILE A 307 4.52 0.06 -14.19
N THR A 308 4.07 -0.78 -15.13
CA THR A 308 4.26 -0.59 -16.57
C THR A 308 2.99 -0.04 -17.21
N ASN A 309 3.16 0.78 -18.24
CA ASN A 309 2.07 1.49 -18.92
C ASN A 309 1.16 2.28 -17.95
N PRO A 310 1.68 3.07 -16.98
CA PRO A 310 0.86 4.12 -16.38
C PRO A 310 0.42 5.12 -17.45
N LEU A 311 -0.62 5.90 -17.19
CA LEU A 311 -1.23 6.81 -18.15
C LEU A 311 -0.19 7.70 -18.83
N ALA A 312 0.71 8.32 -18.05
CA ALA A 312 1.75 9.19 -18.58
C ALA A 312 2.68 8.48 -19.59
N GLU A 313 3.02 7.22 -19.34
CA GLU A 313 3.81 6.40 -20.27
C GLU A 313 3.03 6.11 -21.55
N VAL A 314 1.76 5.70 -21.43
CA VAL A 314 0.89 5.38 -22.58
C VAL A 314 0.75 6.60 -23.48
N LEU A 315 0.54 7.78 -22.90
CA LEU A 315 0.45 9.05 -23.64
C LEU A 315 1.78 9.37 -24.34
N SER A 316 2.90 9.22 -23.64
CA SER A 316 4.23 9.43 -24.20
C SER A 316 4.54 8.50 -25.38
N GLN A 317 4.23 7.21 -25.26
CA GLN A 317 4.40 6.21 -26.33
C GLN A 317 3.57 6.54 -27.59
N ARG A 318 2.49 7.31 -27.44
CA ARG A 318 1.65 7.82 -28.55
C ARG A 318 2.11 9.18 -29.09
N GLY A 319 3.18 9.74 -28.54
CA GLY A 319 3.69 11.06 -28.90
C GLY A 319 2.80 12.21 -28.44
N CYS A 320 1.91 11.97 -27.47
CA CYS A 320 1.07 13.01 -26.88
C CYS A 320 1.90 13.93 -26.00
N ARG A 321 1.63 15.24 -26.08
CA ARG A 321 2.23 16.21 -25.17
C ARG A 321 1.36 16.34 -23.92
N GLN A 322 1.99 16.29 -22.76
CA GLN A 322 1.29 16.33 -21.48
C GLN A 322 1.95 17.30 -20.52
N ILE A 323 1.16 17.90 -19.64
CA ILE A 323 1.64 18.82 -18.59
C ILE A 323 1.08 18.38 -17.24
N HIS A 324 1.97 18.21 -16.27
CA HIS A 324 1.61 17.90 -14.88
C HIS A 324 1.91 19.10 -14.00
N ALA A 325 0.96 19.50 -13.14
CA ALA A 325 1.11 20.71 -12.35
C ALA A 325 0.52 20.59 -10.95
N ALA A 326 1.26 21.09 -9.98
CA ALA A 326 0.80 21.23 -8.61
C ALA A 326 1.66 22.28 -7.88
N GLU A 327 1.23 22.64 -6.69
CA GLU A 327 2.12 23.29 -5.73
C GLU A 327 3.04 22.29 -5.01
N THR A 328 4.05 22.77 -4.28
CA THR A 328 5.12 21.95 -3.68
C THR A 328 4.61 20.73 -2.93
N GLU A 329 3.61 20.88 -2.08
CA GLU A 329 3.06 19.78 -1.25
C GLU A 329 2.56 18.60 -2.08
N LYS A 330 2.04 18.87 -3.29
CA LYS A 330 1.44 17.84 -4.15
C LYS A 330 2.23 17.57 -5.43
N TYR A 331 3.41 18.14 -5.58
CA TYR A 331 4.25 17.96 -6.77
C TYR A 331 4.68 16.51 -7.01
N ALA A 332 5.15 15.80 -5.98
CA ALA A 332 5.50 14.38 -6.10
C ALA A 332 4.30 13.50 -6.49
N HIS A 333 3.09 13.91 -6.10
CA HIS A 333 1.85 13.18 -6.34
C HIS A 333 1.44 13.21 -7.81
N VAL A 334 1.49 14.38 -8.44
CA VAL A 334 1.22 14.52 -9.89
C VAL A 334 2.41 14.10 -10.76
N THR A 335 3.56 13.74 -10.19
CA THR A 335 4.76 13.34 -10.94
C THR A 335 5.15 11.91 -10.60
N TYR A 336 6.03 11.71 -9.60
CA TYR A 336 6.55 10.42 -9.19
C TYR A 336 5.46 9.36 -8.98
N PHE A 337 4.44 9.66 -8.15
CA PHE A 337 3.38 8.69 -7.83
C PHE A 337 2.46 8.43 -9.03
N PHE A 338 1.99 9.47 -9.70
CA PHE A 338 1.16 9.32 -10.91
C PHE A 338 1.88 8.55 -12.04
N ASN A 339 3.20 8.69 -12.12
CA ASN A 339 4.05 7.99 -13.09
C ASN A 339 4.45 6.57 -12.65
N GLY A 340 3.81 6.01 -11.62
CA GLY A 340 4.09 4.63 -11.20
C GLY A 340 5.39 4.46 -10.42
N GLY A 341 5.87 5.52 -9.76
CA GLY A 341 7.14 5.52 -9.02
C GLY A 341 8.36 5.89 -9.87
N LEU A 342 8.15 6.53 -11.03
CA LEU A 342 9.24 6.98 -11.90
C LEU A 342 9.48 8.49 -11.77
N GLU A 343 10.66 8.86 -11.27
CA GLU A 343 11.03 10.26 -11.07
C GLU A 343 11.28 11.01 -12.40
N THR A 344 11.90 10.31 -13.37
CA THR A 344 12.25 10.90 -14.66
C THR A 344 10.99 11.16 -15.49
N PRO A 345 10.77 12.39 -15.99
CA PRO A 345 9.64 12.69 -16.88
C PRO A 345 9.67 11.82 -18.14
N PHE A 346 8.51 11.35 -18.59
CA PHE A 346 8.40 10.67 -19.87
C PHE A 346 8.64 11.65 -21.04
N PRO A 347 9.10 11.18 -22.22
CA PRO A 347 9.16 12.03 -23.41
C PRO A 347 7.82 12.72 -23.70
N GLY A 348 7.84 14.05 -23.86
CA GLY A 348 6.62 14.85 -24.07
C GLY A 348 5.89 15.26 -22.79
N GLU A 349 6.40 14.91 -21.61
CA GLU A 349 5.92 15.37 -20.30
C GLU A 349 6.67 16.64 -19.86
N ASP A 350 5.93 17.74 -19.75
CA ASP A 350 6.36 18.96 -19.06
C ASP A 350 5.81 18.97 -17.63
N ARG A 351 6.45 19.74 -16.73
CA ARG A 351 6.03 19.89 -15.33
C ARG A 351 6.00 21.36 -14.91
N ILE A 352 4.97 21.76 -14.16
CA ILE A 352 4.89 23.08 -13.49
C ILE A 352 4.85 22.86 -11.98
N LEU A 353 5.79 23.47 -11.28
CA LEU A 353 5.84 23.52 -9.82
C LEU A 353 5.60 24.95 -9.35
N ILE A 354 4.55 25.16 -8.55
CA ILE A 354 4.33 26.41 -7.84
C ILE A 354 4.79 26.26 -6.38
N PRO A 355 5.64 27.16 -5.86
CA PRO A 355 6.03 27.06 -4.46
C PRO A 355 4.84 27.25 -3.51
N SER A 356 4.53 26.26 -2.67
CA SER A 356 3.57 26.40 -1.56
C SER A 356 3.98 27.54 -0.61
N PRO A 357 3.03 28.20 0.07
CA PRO A 357 3.35 29.33 0.93
C PRO A 357 4.18 28.89 2.14
N LYS A 358 5.11 29.76 2.56
CA LYS A 358 5.98 29.52 3.72
C LYS A 358 5.27 29.89 5.03
N VAL A 359 4.24 29.14 5.37
CA VAL A 359 3.49 29.25 6.64
C VAL A 359 3.75 28.04 7.54
N ALA A 360 3.48 28.17 8.84
CA ALA A 360 3.68 27.07 9.79
C ALA A 360 2.65 25.95 9.62
N THR A 361 1.39 26.35 9.38
CA THR A 361 0.25 25.48 9.07
C THR A 361 -0.64 26.21 8.06
N TYR A 362 -1.28 25.47 7.17
CA TYR A 362 -1.98 26.05 6.02
C TYR A 362 -3.32 26.70 6.36
N ASP A 363 -3.85 26.54 7.57
CA ASP A 363 -5.01 27.31 8.05
C ASP A 363 -4.73 28.83 8.11
N LEU A 364 -3.45 29.22 8.18
CA LEU A 364 -3.02 30.62 8.13
C LEU A 364 -3.15 31.24 6.73
N GLN A 365 -3.17 30.43 5.68
CA GLN A 365 -3.33 30.85 4.28
C GLN A 365 -4.10 29.76 3.50
N PRO A 366 -5.42 29.62 3.72
CA PRO A 366 -6.21 28.50 3.17
C PRO A 366 -6.27 28.46 1.64
N GLU A 367 -6.09 29.61 0.99
CA GLU A 367 -5.98 29.73 -0.47
C GLU A 367 -4.69 29.12 -1.04
N MET A 368 -3.70 28.86 -0.17
CA MET A 368 -2.38 28.34 -0.49
C MET A 368 -1.81 29.03 -1.75
N SER A 369 -1.43 28.27 -2.78
CA SER A 369 -0.98 28.80 -4.07
C SER A 369 -1.95 28.45 -5.22
N ALA A 370 -3.22 28.20 -4.92
CA ALA A 370 -4.21 27.75 -5.89
C ALA A 370 -4.43 28.78 -7.02
N TYR A 371 -4.39 30.08 -6.70
CA TYR A 371 -4.55 31.15 -7.68
C TYR A 371 -3.34 31.26 -8.62
N GLU A 372 -2.12 31.16 -8.09
CA GLU A 372 -0.89 31.16 -8.87
C GLU A 372 -0.82 29.94 -9.80
N LEU A 373 -1.17 28.76 -9.28
CA LEU A 373 -1.28 27.53 -10.07
C LEU A 373 -2.31 27.67 -11.19
N THR A 374 -3.51 28.18 -10.87
CA THR A 374 -4.56 28.43 -11.85
C THR A 374 -4.11 29.39 -12.95
N ALA A 375 -3.49 30.52 -12.58
CA ALA A 375 -2.99 31.50 -13.54
C ALA A 375 -1.90 30.91 -14.46
N ALA A 376 -1.00 30.09 -13.92
CA ALA A 376 0.03 29.41 -14.69
C ALA A 376 -0.56 28.41 -15.69
N ILE A 377 -1.58 27.65 -15.28
CA ILE A 377 -2.24 26.67 -16.15
C ILE A 377 -3.11 27.34 -17.21
N GLU A 378 -3.85 28.40 -16.88
CA GLU A 378 -4.56 29.19 -17.88
C GLU A 378 -3.59 29.79 -18.92
N ALA A 379 -2.40 30.23 -18.49
CA ALA A 379 -1.37 30.69 -19.41
C ALA A 379 -0.84 29.57 -20.31
N ARG A 380 -0.61 28.37 -19.75
CA ARG A 380 -0.22 27.18 -20.52
C ARG A 380 -1.28 26.80 -21.56
N ILE A 381 -2.55 26.70 -21.17
CA ILE A 381 -3.69 26.37 -22.05
C ILE A 381 -3.78 27.37 -23.23
N ARG A 382 -3.51 28.66 -22.99
CA ARG A 382 -3.51 29.66 -24.07
C ARG A 382 -2.34 29.51 -25.04
N ALA A 383 -1.15 29.22 -24.53
CA ALA A 383 0.09 29.24 -25.30
C ALA A 383 0.43 27.89 -25.97
N HIS A 384 -0.16 26.79 -25.50
CA HIS A 384 0.20 25.44 -25.89
C HIS A 384 -1.04 24.60 -26.15
N ASP A 385 -0.99 23.75 -27.17
CA ASP A 385 -2.00 22.73 -27.43
C ASP A 385 -1.51 21.40 -26.85
N ASP A 386 -1.60 21.25 -25.53
CA ASP A 386 -1.28 19.98 -24.85
C ASP A 386 -2.42 18.98 -25.06
N ASP A 387 -2.10 17.69 -25.24
CA ASP A 387 -3.12 16.66 -25.41
C ASP A 387 -3.72 16.26 -24.04
N PHE A 388 -2.91 16.27 -22.98
CA PHE A 388 -3.33 15.93 -21.61
C PHE A 388 -2.82 16.94 -20.58
N ILE A 389 -3.66 17.28 -19.61
CA ILE A 389 -3.35 18.23 -18.54
C ILE A 389 -3.73 17.61 -17.19
N LEU A 390 -2.77 17.44 -16.29
CA LEU A 390 -2.98 16.98 -14.92
C LEU A 390 -2.74 18.12 -13.93
N VAL A 391 -3.72 18.43 -13.09
CA VAL A 391 -3.58 19.43 -12.01
C VAL A 391 -4.09 18.88 -10.69
N ASN A 392 -3.32 19.05 -9.63
CA ASN A 392 -3.77 18.82 -8.26
C ASN A 392 -3.91 20.15 -7.51
N PHE A 393 -5.07 20.35 -6.88
CA PHE A 393 -5.30 21.40 -5.90
C PHE A 393 -5.17 20.83 -4.48
N ALA A 394 -4.10 21.23 -3.78
CA ALA A 394 -3.70 20.68 -2.49
C ALA A 394 -4.58 21.13 -1.30
N ASN A 395 -5.29 22.25 -1.47
CA ASN A 395 -5.88 23.00 -0.36
C ASN A 395 -6.82 22.20 0.54
N PRO A 396 -7.81 21.44 0.02
CA PRO A 396 -8.81 20.83 0.89
C PRO A 396 -8.16 19.82 1.84
N ASP A 397 -7.18 19.06 1.38
CA ASP A 397 -6.40 18.13 2.20
C ASP A 397 -5.45 18.83 3.18
N MET A 398 -4.56 19.68 2.68
CA MET A 398 -3.51 20.30 3.50
C MET A 398 -4.09 21.20 4.59
N VAL A 399 -5.20 21.89 4.31
CA VAL A 399 -5.94 22.68 5.30
C VAL A 399 -6.84 21.78 6.15
N GLY A 400 -7.41 20.71 5.59
CA GLY A 400 -8.19 19.69 6.32
C GLY A 400 -7.41 19.09 7.49
N HIS A 401 -6.13 18.80 7.29
CA HIS A 401 -5.21 18.30 8.32
C HIS A 401 -5.04 19.22 9.54
N THR A 402 -5.37 20.50 9.42
CA THR A 402 -5.30 21.43 10.56
C THR A 402 -6.45 21.23 11.56
N GLY A 403 -7.55 20.62 11.12
CA GLY A 403 -8.76 20.49 11.92
C GLY A 403 -9.52 21.81 12.14
N VAL A 404 -9.11 22.91 11.47
CA VAL A 404 -9.74 24.23 11.59
C VAL A 404 -10.83 24.37 10.53
N LEU A 405 -12.08 24.10 10.90
CA LEU A 405 -13.23 24.08 9.99
C LEU A 405 -13.37 25.35 9.12
N GLU A 406 -13.28 26.54 9.72
CA GLU A 406 -13.41 27.82 9.00
C GLU A 406 -12.31 28.02 7.94
N ALA A 407 -11.11 27.51 8.19
CA ALA A 407 -10.03 27.54 7.22
C ALA A 407 -10.29 26.53 6.09
N ALA A 408 -10.74 25.31 6.42
CA ALA A 408 -11.09 24.32 5.42
C ALA A 408 -12.26 24.77 4.52
N ILE A 409 -13.24 25.52 5.06
CA ILE A 409 -14.30 26.15 4.27
C ILE A 409 -13.72 27.10 3.22
N LYS A 410 -12.80 28.00 3.62
CA LYS A 410 -12.14 28.91 2.67
C LYS A 410 -11.29 28.18 1.63
N ALA A 411 -10.67 27.07 2.04
CA ALA A 411 -9.88 26.21 1.14
C ALA A 411 -10.76 25.61 0.05
N VAL A 412 -11.93 25.04 0.41
CA VAL A 412 -12.86 24.47 -0.59
C VAL A 412 -13.47 25.54 -1.50
N GLU A 413 -13.80 26.72 -0.97
CA GLU A 413 -14.31 27.84 -1.76
C GLU A 413 -13.27 28.35 -2.78
N THR A 414 -12.02 28.46 -2.36
CA THR A 414 -10.91 28.85 -3.26
C THR A 414 -10.73 27.85 -4.39
N VAL A 415 -10.76 26.56 -4.05
CA VAL A 415 -10.59 25.49 -5.03
C VAL A 415 -11.78 25.38 -5.97
N ASP A 416 -13.01 25.60 -5.51
CA ASP A 416 -14.20 25.66 -6.38
C ASP A 416 -14.05 26.74 -7.46
N GLU A 417 -13.64 27.95 -7.08
CA GLU A 417 -13.41 29.05 -8.01
C GLU A 417 -12.33 28.69 -9.04
N CYS A 418 -11.17 28.22 -8.55
CA CYS A 418 -10.02 27.88 -9.37
C CYS A 418 -10.31 26.73 -10.35
N ALA A 419 -10.91 25.65 -9.87
CA ALA A 419 -11.32 24.52 -10.71
C ALA A 419 -12.37 24.95 -11.73
N GLY A 420 -13.35 25.76 -11.35
CA GLY A 420 -14.35 26.32 -12.26
C GLY A 420 -13.73 27.11 -13.42
N ARG A 421 -12.72 27.94 -13.13
CA ARG A 421 -11.96 28.70 -14.15
C ARG A 421 -11.22 27.78 -15.12
N LEU A 422 -10.51 26.77 -14.60
CA LEU A 422 -9.76 25.83 -15.44
C LEU A 422 -10.70 24.98 -16.32
N VAL A 423 -11.80 24.48 -15.77
CA VAL A 423 -12.83 23.76 -16.53
C VAL A 423 -13.38 24.62 -17.67
N ALA A 424 -13.68 25.90 -17.41
CA ALA A 424 -14.13 26.82 -18.44
C ALA A 424 -13.07 27.05 -19.53
N ALA A 425 -11.79 27.18 -19.15
CA ALA A 425 -10.69 27.34 -20.10
C ALA A 425 -10.48 26.11 -21.00
N ILE A 426 -10.61 24.89 -20.44
CA ILE A 426 -10.55 23.63 -21.20
C ILE A 426 -11.71 23.54 -22.20
N ASN A 427 -12.93 23.80 -21.76
CA ASN A 427 -14.11 23.72 -22.64
C ASN A 427 -14.07 24.79 -23.73
N ALA A 428 -13.52 25.98 -23.46
CA ALA A 428 -13.33 27.03 -24.47
C ALA A 428 -12.36 26.62 -25.60
N LYS A 429 -11.48 25.65 -25.36
CA LYS A 429 -10.61 25.02 -26.37
C LYS A 429 -11.26 23.82 -27.07
N GLY A 430 -12.51 23.49 -26.75
CA GLY A 430 -13.18 22.27 -27.22
C GLY A 430 -12.67 20.99 -26.56
N GLY A 431 -11.98 21.12 -25.41
CA GLY A 431 -11.52 20.00 -24.60
C GLY A 431 -12.59 19.47 -23.64
N VAL A 432 -12.19 18.47 -22.85
CA VAL A 432 -13.02 17.87 -21.79
C VAL A 432 -12.23 17.84 -20.48
N ALA A 433 -12.89 18.15 -19.37
CA ALA A 433 -12.31 18.06 -18.03
C ALA A 433 -12.96 16.93 -17.23
N ILE A 434 -12.12 16.09 -16.61
CA ILE A 434 -12.49 15.19 -15.52
C ILE A 434 -12.17 15.91 -14.22
N VAL A 435 -13.15 16.05 -13.33
CA VAL A 435 -12.96 16.60 -11.99
C VAL A 435 -13.25 15.51 -10.96
N THR A 436 -12.28 15.20 -10.12
CA THR A 436 -12.41 14.19 -9.06
C THR A 436 -11.50 14.50 -7.87
N ALA A 437 -11.37 13.57 -6.93
CA ALA A 437 -10.42 13.62 -5.83
C ALA A 437 -9.71 12.27 -5.70
N ASP A 438 -8.66 12.22 -4.88
CA ASP A 438 -7.85 11.03 -4.62
C ASP A 438 -8.21 10.33 -3.30
N HIS A 439 -8.82 11.07 -2.35
CA HIS A 439 -9.45 10.57 -1.12
C HIS A 439 -10.31 11.67 -0.46
N GLY A 440 -10.91 11.37 0.71
CA GLY A 440 -11.59 12.34 1.56
C GLY A 440 -10.71 12.84 2.73
N ASN A 441 -11.06 14.02 3.25
CA ASN A 441 -10.48 14.68 4.42
C ASN A 441 -11.46 15.76 4.92
N CYS A 442 -11.61 16.85 4.17
CA CYS A 442 -12.26 18.07 4.67
C CYS A 442 -13.78 17.99 4.81
N GLU A 443 -14.41 16.91 4.32
CA GLU A 443 -15.81 16.63 4.59
C GLU A 443 -16.06 16.15 6.03
N ARG A 444 -15.00 15.89 6.79
CA ARG A 444 -15.04 15.63 8.23
C ARG A 444 -13.90 16.32 8.97
N MET A 445 -14.22 17.47 9.55
CA MET A 445 -13.33 18.33 10.34
C MET A 445 -13.47 18.12 11.86
N VAL A 446 -14.47 17.35 12.30
CA VAL A 446 -14.75 17.08 13.73
C VAL A 446 -14.94 15.59 13.96
N ASP A 447 -14.37 15.07 15.05
CA ASP A 447 -14.67 13.72 15.52
C ASP A 447 -15.97 13.72 16.34
N GLU A 448 -17.04 13.16 15.78
CA GLU A 448 -18.37 13.15 16.41
C GLU A 448 -18.44 12.42 17.76
N LYS A 449 -17.47 11.55 18.09
CA LYS A 449 -17.47 10.82 19.37
C LYS A 449 -16.84 11.63 20.49
N THR A 450 -15.82 12.41 20.17
CA THR A 450 -14.97 13.11 21.13
C THR A 450 -15.14 14.62 21.10
N GLY A 451 -15.68 15.17 20.00
CA GLY A 451 -15.82 16.60 19.74
C GLY A 451 -14.51 17.32 19.40
N VAL A 452 -13.39 16.59 19.28
CA VAL A 452 -12.08 17.18 18.98
C VAL A 452 -11.89 17.38 17.47
N PRO A 453 -10.95 18.26 17.05
CA PRO A 453 -10.62 18.42 15.64
C PRO A 453 -10.22 17.09 14.99
N HIS A 454 -10.77 16.81 13.81
CA HIS A 454 -10.41 15.66 12.99
C HIS A 454 -9.33 16.09 12.00
N THR A 455 -8.14 15.51 12.11
CA THR A 455 -6.92 15.95 11.41
C THR A 455 -6.33 14.90 10.49
N TYR A 456 -7.09 13.85 10.15
CA TYR A 456 -6.67 12.73 9.32
C TYR A 456 -7.68 12.48 8.21
N HIS A 457 -7.29 11.69 7.21
CA HIS A 457 -8.16 11.37 6.07
C HIS A 457 -9.39 10.56 6.50
N THR A 458 -10.32 10.37 5.57
CA THR A 458 -11.52 9.56 5.78
C THR A 458 -11.56 8.36 4.84
N THR A 459 -12.53 7.47 5.08
CA THR A 459 -12.87 6.38 4.16
C THR A 459 -13.99 6.76 3.18
N SER A 460 -14.37 8.05 3.14
CA SER A 460 -15.44 8.54 2.27
C SER A 460 -15.07 8.31 0.80
N PRO A 461 -16.04 7.93 -0.05
CA PRO A 461 -15.82 7.92 -1.49
C PRO A 461 -15.71 9.35 -2.01
N VAL A 462 -15.27 9.51 -3.26
CA VAL A 462 -15.10 10.80 -3.94
C VAL A 462 -16.03 10.92 -5.14
N SER A 463 -16.30 12.14 -5.57
CA SER A 463 -17.10 12.40 -6.77
C SER A 463 -16.22 12.34 -8.01
N LEU A 464 -16.78 11.92 -9.15
CA LEU A 464 -16.17 12.14 -10.45
C LEU A 464 -17.20 12.69 -11.44
N PHE A 465 -16.81 13.76 -12.11
CA PHE A 465 -17.56 14.40 -13.18
C PHE A 465 -16.75 14.38 -14.48
N VAL A 466 -17.44 14.23 -15.61
CA VAL A 466 -16.88 14.48 -16.94
C VAL A 466 -17.61 15.68 -17.54
N ILE A 467 -16.87 16.73 -17.86
CA ILE A 467 -17.40 18.06 -18.18
C ILE A 467 -16.89 18.48 -19.56
N GLY A 468 -17.81 18.64 -20.51
CA GLY A 468 -17.50 19.04 -21.89
C GLY A 468 -18.69 19.69 -22.59
N ASP A 469 -18.66 19.70 -23.92
CA ASP A 469 -19.69 20.28 -24.78
C ASP A 469 -20.93 19.38 -24.99
N GLN A 470 -20.82 18.11 -24.59
CA GLN A 470 -21.89 17.12 -24.64
C GLN A 470 -22.20 16.53 -23.26
N TYR A 471 -23.32 15.80 -23.19
CA TYR A 471 -23.68 15.01 -22.03
C TYR A 471 -22.93 13.66 -22.04
N PHE A 472 -22.38 13.28 -20.89
CA PHE A 472 -21.71 11.99 -20.69
C PHE A 472 -22.54 11.15 -19.71
N MET A 473 -22.98 9.98 -20.16
CA MET A 473 -23.55 8.98 -19.26
C MET A 473 -22.40 8.29 -18.53
N LEU A 474 -22.49 8.22 -17.20
CA LEU A 474 -21.45 7.62 -16.38
C LEU A 474 -21.98 6.39 -15.64
N ARG A 475 -21.13 5.37 -15.48
CA ARG A 475 -21.35 4.31 -14.52
C ARG A 475 -21.53 4.94 -13.13
N PRO A 476 -22.55 4.54 -12.35
CA PRO A 476 -22.90 5.23 -11.09
C PRO A 476 -21.85 5.05 -9.98
N ARG A 477 -21.03 4.00 -10.08
CA ARG A 477 -19.96 3.72 -9.12
C ARG A 477 -18.73 3.12 -9.81
N GLY A 478 -17.56 3.51 -9.35
CA GLY A 478 -16.27 2.98 -9.80
C GLY A 478 -15.18 3.08 -8.73
N ILE A 479 -13.92 2.94 -9.15
CA ILE A 479 -12.73 3.05 -8.29
C ILE A 479 -11.69 3.98 -8.93
N LEU A 480 -10.68 4.45 -8.19
CA LEU A 480 -9.67 5.38 -8.74
C LEU A 480 -8.95 4.82 -9.98
N ALA A 481 -8.76 3.50 -10.03
CA ALA A 481 -8.18 2.80 -11.17
C ALA A 481 -8.96 2.94 -12.48
N ASP A 482 -10.23 3.36 -12.42
CA ASP A 482 -11.08 3.56 -13.60
C ASP A 482 -10.82 4.91 -14.31
N VAL A 483 -10.09 5.83 -13.67
CA VAL A 483 -9.88 7.20 -14.19
C VAL A 483 -8.95 7.23 -15.41
N ALA A 484 -7.78 6.57 -15.36
CA ALA A 484 -6.89 6.51 -16.53
C ALA A 484 -7.56 5.86 -17.77
N PRO A 485 -8.27 4.72 -17.66
CA PRO A 485 -9.12 4.20 -18.72
C PRO A 485 -10.12 5.23 -19.29
N THR A 486 -10.76 6.01 -18.40
CA THR A 486 -11.70 7.07 -18.81
C THR A 486 -11.01 8.19 -19.60
N VAL A 487 -9.79 8.58 -19.20
CA VAL A 487 -8.96 9.53 -19.97
C VAL A 487 -8.65 8.97 -21.36
N LEU A 488 -8.20 7.71 -21.43
CA LEU A 488 -7.85 7.07 -22.71
C LEU A 488 -9.06 6.97 -23.65
N ASP A 489 -10.24 6.64 -23.12
CA ASP A 489 -11.51 6.59 -23.86
C ASP A 489 -11.86 7.96 -24.48
N LEU A 490 -11.83 9.04 -23.68
CA LEU A 490 -12.05 10.40 -24.17
C LEU A 490 -11.03 10.83 -25.25
N MET A 491 -9.79 10.37 -25.12
CA MET A 491 -8.71 10.62 -26.08
C MET A 491 -8.74 9.66 -27.29
N GLY A 492 -9.64 8.68 -27.33
CA GLY A 492 -9.69 7.65 -28.37
C GLY A 492 -8.41 6.83 -28.48
N ILE A 493 -7.69 6.64 -27.37
CA ILE A 493 -6.46 5.84 -27.29
C ILE A 493 -6.82 4.44 -26.76
N PRO A 494 -6.39 3.36 -27.42
CA PRO A 494 -6.64 2.01 -26.92
C PRO A 494 -6.01 1.79 -25.54
N GLN A 495 -6.81 1.28 -24.60
CA GLN A 495 -6.36 0.88 -23.27
C GLN A 495 -5.33 -0.27 -23.38
N PRO A 496 -4.16 -0.17 -22.72
CA PRO A 496 -3.20 -1.25 -22.67
C PRO A 496 -3.71 -2.41 -21.79
N PRO A 497 -3.31 -3.67 -22.04
CA PRO A 497 -3.81 -4.83 -21.31
C PRO A 497 -3.46 -4.82 -19.82
N GLU A 498 -2.42 -4.08 -19.44
CA GLU A 498 -2.01 -3.98 -18.06
C GLU A 498 -2.96 -3.09 -17.24
N MET A 499 -3.62 -2.09 -17.84
CA MET A 499 -4.68 -1.33 -17.17
C MET A 499 -5.92 -2.21 -17.05
N THR A 500 -6.30 -2.57 -15.82
CA THR A 500 -7.46 -3.44 -15.55
C THR A 500 -8.70 -2.67 -15.10
N GLY A 501 -8.59 -1.36 -14.85
CA GLY A 501 -9.74 -0.49 -14.63
C GLY A 501 -10.60 -0.39 -15.89
N LEU A 502 -11.82 0.12 -15.74
CA LEU A 502 -12.77 0.26 -16.84
C LEU A 502 -13.20 1.71 -16.96
N SER A 503 -13.34 2.23 -18.18
CA SER A 503 -13.88 3.58 -18.41
C SER A 503 -15.18 3.77 -17.61
N LEU A 504 -15.34 4.95 -17.02
CA LEU A 504 -16.55 5.33 -16.30
C LEU A 504 -17.63 5.85 -17.25
N ILE A 505 -17.31 6.09 -18.53
CA ILE A 505 -18.28 6.44 -19.56
C ILE A 505 -18.97 5.15 -20.03
N ASP A 506 -20.31 5.19 -20.16
CA ASP A 506 -21.16 4.07 -20.62
C ASP A 506 -21.44 4.12 -22.13
#